data_AF-A0A8H5ZF19-F1
#
_entry.id   AF-A0A8H5ZF19-F1
#
_cell.length_a   1.000
_cell.length_b   1.000
_cell.length_c   1.000
_cell.angle_alpha   90.00
_cell.angle_beta   90.00
_cell.angle_gamma   90.00
#
_symmetry.space_group_name_H-M   'P 1'
#
loop_
_entity.id
_entity.type
_entity.pdbx_description
1 polymer ?
#
loop_
_entity_poly.entity_id
_entity_poly.type
_entity_poly.pdbx_seq_one_letter_code
_entity_poly.pdbx_strand_id
1 'polypeptide(L)'
;MTALQATSRWAVSGTPIQSSLLDFYGMFKFLHFSPYDDPTIFDDDVTNLSRVRLAEEAAEVFKKLLSCVMIRRTKAILDLPSRDNKLIRVPFSHEEEKHYRQIE
;
A
#
# COMPACT_ATOMS: atom_id res chain seq x y z
N MET A 1 7.40 -22.46 9.56
CA MET A 1 8.27 -21.45 8.92
C MET A 1 9.10 -20.79 10.00
N THR A 2 10.42 -20.87 9.89
CA THR A 2 11.37 -20.32 10.87
C THR A 2 11.43 -18.81 10.70
N ALA A 3 10.72 -18.06 11.55
CA ALA A 3 10.78 -16.60 11.52
C ALA A 3 12.22 -16.12 11.81
N LEU A 4 12.66 -15.08 11.09
CA LEU A 4 13.97 -14.47 11.29
C LEU A 4 14.08 -13.99 12.76
N GLN A 5 15.05 -14.51 13.50
CA GLN A 5 15.26 -14.15 14.89
C GLN A 5 16.00 -12.82 14.95
N ALA A 6 15.39 -11.83 15.60
CA ALA A 6 15.97 -10.51 15.80
C ALA A 6 15.35 -9.87 17.04
N THR A 7 16.15 -9.10 17.78
CA THR A 7 15.67 -8.32 18.95
C THR A 7 14.79 -7.15 18.52
N SER A 8 15.06 -6.56 17.36
CA SER A 8 14.28 -5.47 16.80
C SER A 8 14.14 -5.63 15.30
N ARG A 9 12.97 -5.31 14.75
CA ARG A 9 12.65 -5.45 13.33
C ARG A 9 12.08 -4.13 12.82
N TRP A 10 12.55 -3.72 11.65
CA TRP A 10 12.12 -2.50 10.99
C TRP A 10 11.76 -2.80 9.56
N ALA A 11 10.63 -2.26 9.10
CA ALA A 11 10.23 -2.28 7.71
C ALA A 11 10.34 -0.86 7.16
N VAL A 12 11.11 -0.69 6.08
CA VAL A 12 11.28 0.61 5.40
C VAL A 12 10.72 0.48 3.99
N SER A 13 9.64 1.19 3.71
CA SER A 13 9.01 1.22 2.39
C SER A 13 8.54 2.63 2.05
N GLY A 14 8.80 3.06 0.82
CA GLY A 14 8.26 4.32 0.29
C GLY A 14 6.77 4.21 -0.09
N THR A 15 6.30 2.99 -0.36
CA THR A 15 4.93 2.67 -0.82
C THR A 15 4.47 1.40 -0.12
N PRO A 16 4.03 1.47 1.15
CA PRO A 16 3.66 0.28 1.93
C PRO A 16 2.36 -0.39 1.44
N ILE A 17 1.54 0.30 0.64
CA ILE A 17 0.35 -0.25 -0.02
C ILE A 17 0.60 -0.20 -1.52
N GLN A 18 0.45 -1.34 -2.20
CA GLN A 18 0.53 -1.45 -3.65
C GLN A 18 -0.83 -1.81 -4.25
N SER A 19 -1.47 -2.84 -3.71
CA SER A 19 -2.70 -3.41 -4.30
C SER A 19 -3.85 -3.44 -3.30
N SER A 20 -3.58 -3.77 -2.04
CA SER A 20 -4.63 -3.96 -1.05
C SER A 20 -4.14 -3.79 0.39
N LEU A 21 -5.07 -3.75 1.34
CA LEU A 21 -4.73 -3.73 2.77
C LEU A 21 -3.98 -4.98 3.23
N LEU A 22 -4.08 -6.11 2.50
CA LEU A 22 -3.33 -7.33 2.79
C LEU A 22 -1.81 -7.14 2.69
N ASP A 23 -1.34 -6.10 1.98
CA ASP A 23 0.08 -5.76 1.90
C ASP A 23 0.67 -5.47 3.30
N PHE A 24 -0.17 -5.02 4.25
CA PHE A 24 0.22 -4.81 5.64
C PHE A 24 0.31 -6.08 6.47
N TYR A 25 -0.44 -7.14 6.14
CA TYR A 25 -0.37 -8.38 6.90
C TYR A 25 1.05 -8.96 6.88
N GLY A 26 1.69 -8.95 5.70
CA GLY A 26 3.08 -9.38 5.57
C GLY A 26 4.04 -8.56 6.44
N MET A 27 3.84 -7.24 6.49
CA MET A 27 4.63 -6.34 7.35
C MET A 27 4.39 -6.60 8.84
N PHE A 28 3.13 -6.71 9.28
CA PHE A 28 2.80 -6.96 10.68
C PHE A 28 3.29 -8.31 11.17
N LYS A 29 3.17 -9.34 10.33
CA LYS A 29 3.73 -10.68 10.59
C LYS A 29 5.24 -10.63 10.74
N PHE A 30 5.94 -9.92 9.84
CA PHE A 30 7.39 -9.75 9.94
C PHE A 30 7.78 -9.02 11.22
N LEU A 31 7.08 -7.92 11.55
CA LEU A 31 7.36 -7.11 12.75
C LEU A 31 6.96 -7.80 14.06
N HIS A 32 6.19 -8.90 14.01
CA HIS A 32 5.53 -9.53 15.16
C HIS A 32 4.66 -8.53 15.92
N PHE A 33 3.86 -7.77 15.17
CA PHE A 33 2.94 -6.79 15.74
C PHE A 33 1.65 -7.46 16.22
N SER A 34 1.70 -8.02 17.43
CA SER A 34 0.55 -8.67 18.07
C SER A 34 -0.55 -7.65 18.42
N PRO A 35 -1.84 -7.98 18.22
CA PRO A 35 -2.39 -9.28 17.76
C PRO A 35 -2.52 -9.43 16.23
N TYR A 36 -2.07 -8.44 15.46
CA TYR A 36 -2.28 -8.35 14.01
C TYR A 36 -1.27 -9.15 13.16
N ASP A 37 -0.36 -9.88 13.80
CA ASP A 37 0.47 -10.91 13.17
C ASP A 37 -0.30 -12.24 12.97
N ASP A 38 -1.45 -12.39 13.63
CA ASP A 38 -2.43 -13.44 13.39
C ASP A 38 -3.32 -13.10 12.17
N PRO A 39 -3.42 -14.00 11.17
CA PRO A 39 -4.21 -13.74 9.97
C PRO A 39 -5.72 -13.61 10.25
N THR A 40 -6.26 -14.34 11.22
CA THR A 40 -7.70 -14.31 11.54
C THR A 40 -8.08 -12.97 12.16
N ILE A 41 -7.28 -12.50 13.12
CA ILE A 41 -7.49 -11.21 13.77
C ILE A 41 -7.30 -10.07 12.77
N PHE A 42 -6.26 -10.16 11.93
CA PHE A 42 -6.05 -9.18 10.87
C PHE A 42 -7.23 -9.11 9.91
N ASP A 43 -7.73 -10.26 9.46
CA ASP A 43 -8.86 -10.28 8.53
C ASP A 43 -10.14 -9.76 9.17
N ASP A 44 -10.44 -10.08 10.42
CA ASP A 44 -11.64 -9.60 11.11
C ASP A 44 -11.62 -8.08 11.34
N ASP A 45 -10.47 -7.55 11.77
CA ASP A 45 -10.34 -6.14 12.18
C ASP A 45 -9.89 -5.21 11.05
N VAL A 46 -9.35 -5.71 9.95
CA VAL A 46 -8.82 -4.86 8.87
C VAL A 46 -9.53 -5.17 7.56
N THR A 47 -9.49 -6.42 7.12
CA THR A 47 -10.04 -6.82 5.81
C THR A 47 -11.57 -6.77 5.82
N ASN A 48 -12.21 -7.34 6.84
CA ASN A 48 -13.67 -7.43 6.97
C ASN A 48 -14.31 -6.10 7.35
N LEU A 49 -13.63 -5.28 8.16
CA LEU A 49 -14.09 -3.91 8.43
C LEU A 49 -14.24 -3.08 7.14
N SER A 50 -13.34 -3.27 6.17
CA SER A 50 -13.44 -2.60 4.85
C SER A 50 -14.60 -3.12 3.97
N ARG A 51 -15.14 -4.31 4.27
CA ARG A 51 -16.28 -4.91 3.54
C ARG A 51 -17.63 -4.54 4.13
N VAL A 52 -17.68 -4.29 5.44
CA VAL A 52 -18.94 -4.05 6.18
C VAL A 52 -19.22 -2.55 6.35
N ARG A 53 -18.19 -1.71 6.39
CA ARG A 53 -18.32 -0.26 6.57
C ARG A 53 -18.07 0.51 5.28
N LEU A 54 -18.46 1.79 5.29
CA LEU A 54 -18.03 2.75 4.28
C LEU A 54 -16.50 2.81 4.23
N ALA A 55 -15.94 2.91 3.03
CA ALA A 55 -14.50 2.87 2.81
C ALA A 55 -13.75 3.94 3.61
N GLU A 56 -14.32 5.15 3.77
CA GLU A 56 -13.71 6.20 4.60
C GLU A 56 -13.59 5.81 6.07
N GLU A 57 -14.62 5.18 6.65
CA GLU A 57 -14.60 4.78 8.06
C GLU A 57 -13.54 3.70 8.32
N ALA A 58 -13.49 2.69 7.45
CA ALA A 58 -12.50 1.63 7.53
C ALA A 58 -11.08 2.19 7.39
N ALA A 59 -10.87 3.12 6.45
CA ALA A 59 -9.60 3.79 6.27
C ALA A 59 -9.18 4.60 7.51
N GLU A 60 -10.13 5.25 8.20
CA GLU A 60 -9.82 6.05 9.39
C GLU A 60 -9.46 5.20 10.61
N VAL A 61 -10.16 4.08 10.82
CA VAL A 61 -9.78 3.09 11.84
C VAL A 61 -8.37 2.57 11.56
N PHE A 62 -8.09 2.23 10.31
CA PHE A 62 -6.79 1.70 9.92
C PHE A 62 -5.66 2.73 10.04
N LYS A 63 -5.91 4.01 9.73
CA LYS A 63 -4.93 5.09 9.98
C LYS A 63 -4.60 5.22 11.47
N LYS A 64 -5.58 5.11 12.36
CA LYS A 64 -5.37 5.14 13.82
C LYS A 64 -4.54 3.95 14.29
N LEU A 65 -4.74 2.77 13.71
CA LEU A 65 -3.89 1.63 13.99
C LEU A 65 -2.45 1.88 13.55
N LEU A 66 -2.26 2.37 12.32
CA LEU A 66 -0.94 2.63 11.75
C LEU A 66 -0.18 3.73 12.49
N SER A 67 -0.86 4.74 13.04
CA SER A 67 -0.18 5.83 13.76
C SER A 67 0.56 5.34 15.02
N CYS A 68 0.21 4.17 15.56
CA CYS A 68 0.90 3.56 16.70
C CYS A 68 2.23 2.88 16.32
N VAL A 69 2.41 2.48 15.05
CA VAL A 69 3.53 1.62 14.63
C VAL A 69 4.32 2.16 13.44
N MET A 70 3.81 3.18 12.76
CA MET A 70 4.40 3.74 11.55
C MET A 70 4.71 5.22 11.72
N ILE A 71 5.88 5.61 11.23
CA ILE A 71 6.22 7.01 10.98
C ILE A 71 6.22 7.24 9.48
N ARG A 72 5.32 8.09 8.98
CA ARG A 72 5.25 8.49 7.58
C ARG A 72 5.31 10.01 7.47
N ARG A 73 6.30 10.52 6.74
CA ARG A 73 6.43 11.94 6.40
C ARG A 73 6.17 12.11 4.91
N THR A 74 5.39 13.11 4.55
CA THR A 74 5.14 13.46 3.14
C THR A 74 6.21 14.44 2.68
N LYS A 75 6.41 14.54 1.35
CA LYS A 75 7.30 15.55 0.76
C LYS A 75 6.87 17.00 1.04
N ALA A 76 5.68 17.22 1.61
CA ALA A 76 5.19 18.54 1.99
C ALA A 76 6.01 19.22 3.10
N ILE A 77 6.85 18.46 3.83
CA ILE A 77 7.79 19.04 4.80
C ILE A 77 9.02 19.67 4.14
N LEU A 78 9.20 19.45 2.84
CA LEU A 78 10.34 19.93 2.06
C LEU A 78 9.87 21.09 1.18
N ASP A 79 10.68 22.14 1.10
CA ASP A 79 10.47 23.25 0.16
C ASP A 79 10.95 22.81 -1.23
N LEU A 80 10.10 22.05 -1.93
CA LEU A 80 10.37 21.54 -3.27
C LEU A 80 9.73 22.43 -4.33
N PRO A 81 10.36 22.59 -5.50
CA PRO A 81 9.72 23.27 -6.62
C PRO A 81 8.44 22.53 -7.03
N SER A 82 7.51 23.28 -7.61
CA SER A 82 6.26 22.74 -8.14
C SER A 82 6.53 21.58 -9.10
N ARG A 83 5.81 20.48 -8.91
CA ARG A 83 5.89 19.30 -9.78
C ARG A 83 5.28 19.62 -11.15
N ASP A 84 6.09 19.61 -12.19
CA ASP A 84 5.65 19.73 -13.59
C ASP A 84 5.35 18.33 -14.16
N ASN A 85 4.07 18.07 -14.47
CA ASN A 85 3.62 16.82 -15.07
C ASN A 85 3.29 17.06 -16.55
N LYS A 86 4.07 16.46 -17.45
CA LYS A 86 3.85 16.56 -18.90
C LYS A 86 3.22 15.27 -19.42
N LEU A 87 1.98 15.35 -19.89
CA LEU A 87 1.35 14.27 -20.64
C LEU A 87 1.71 14.42 -22.13
N ILE A 88 2.59 13.55 -22.61
CA ILE A 88 2.97 13.51 -24.03
C ILE A 88 2.23 12.34 -24.67
N ARG A 89 1.27 12.64 -25.54
CA ARG A 89 0.60 11.63 -26.35
C ARG A 89 1.47 11.32 -27.56
N VAL A 90 1.82 10.05 -27.73
CA VAL A 90 2.58 9.56 -28.88
C VAL A 90 1.59 8.88 -29.82
N PRO A 91 1.44 9.33 -31.08
CA PRO A 91 0.60 8.63 -32.04
C PRO A 91 1.24 7.29 -32.38
N PHE A 92 0.42 6.27 -32.65
CA PHE A 92 0.92 5.05 -33.25
C PHE A 92 1.55 5.36 -34.62
N SER A 93 2.63 4.66 -34.94
CA SER A 93 3.05 4.50 -36.32
C SER A 93 2.03 3.69 -37.11
N HIS A 94 2.12 3.74 -38.45
CA HIS A 94 1.21 2.98 -39.31
C HIS A 94 1.26 1.47 -39.05
N GLU A 95 2.44 0.92 -38.74
CA GLU A 95 2.61 -0.50 -38.45
C GLU A 95 2.00 -0.87 -37.08
N GLU A 96 2.23 -0.05 -36.05
CA GLU A 96 1.66 -0.24 -34.72
C GLU A 96 0.14 -0.14 -34.74
N GLU A 97 -0.43 0.83 -35.46
CA GLU A 97 -1.88 0.99 -35.58
C GLU A 97 -2.51 -0.22 -36.29
N LYS A 98 -1.87 -0.71 -37.35
CA LYS A 98 -2.33 -1.92 -38.06
C LYS A 98 -2.30 -3.14 -37.16
N HIS A 99 -1.26 -3.31 -36.33
CA HIS A 99 -1.17 -4.42 -35.40
C HIS A 99 -2.18 -4.29 -34.24
N TYR A 100 -2.35 -3.08 -33.70
CA TYR A 100 -3.30 -2.80 -32.63
C TYR A 100 -4.74 -3.15 -33.04
N ARG A 101 -5.15 -2.73 -34.26
CA ARG A 101 -6.47 -3.07 -34.84
C ARG A 101 -6.70 -4.55 -35.14
N GLN A 102 -5.66 -5.39 -35.08
CA GLN A 102 -5.81 -6.85 -35.23
C GLN A 102 -6.08 -7.55 -33.89
N ILE A 103 -5.75 -6.91 -32.77
CA ILE A 103 -5.91 -7.44 -31.41
C ILE A 103 -7.23 -6.93 -30.78
N GLU A 104 -7.67 -5.73 -31.19
CA GLU A 104 -8.99 -5.17 -30.87
C GLU A 104 -10.12 -5.83 -31.66
#